data_AF-A0A6L6IQW5-F1
#
_entry.id   AF-A0A6L6IQW5-F1
#
_cell.length_a   1.000
_cell.length_b   1.000
_cell.length_c   1.000
_cell.angle_alpha   90.00
_cell.angle_beta   90.00
_cell.angle_gamma   90.00
#
_symmetry.space_group_name_H-M   'P 1'
#
loop_
_entity.id
_entity.type
_entity.pdbx_description
1 polymer ?
#
loop_
_entity_poly.entity_id
_entity_poly.type
_entity_poly.pdbx_seq_one_letter_code
_entity_poly.pdbx_strand_id
1 'polypeptide(L)' 'MASHHEVTEHKHGEMDITDHQKTFAGFVKVSTYTAIAAIVVLIFMALTNA' A
#
# COMPACT_ATOMS: atom_id res chain seq x y z
N MET A 1 14.93 24.32 33.76
CA MET A 1 14.43 23.05 34.33
C MET A 1 14.53 22.03 33.20
N ALA A 2 15.58 21.22 33.19
CA ALA A 2 15.82 20.25 32.12
C ALA A 2 14.71 19.19 32.19
N SER A 3 13.87 19.12 31.16
CA SER A 3 12.96 18.01 30.93
C SER A 3 13.81 16.75 30.75
N HIS A 4 13.70 15.83 31.72
CA HIS A 4 14.26 14.49 31.68
C HIS A 4 13.76 13.80 30.40
N HIS A 5 14.63 13.65 29.40
CA HIS A 5 14.31 12.88 28.20
C HIS A 5 14.38 11.41 28.63
N GLU A 6 13.26 10.78 28.96
CA GLU A 6 13.19 9.31 28.99
C GLU A 6 13.54 8.86 27.57
N VAL A 7 14.77 8.36 27.40
CA VAL A 7 15.14 7.65 26.18
C VAL A 7 14.33 6.36 26.22
N THR A 8 13.14 6.37 25.61
CA THR A 8 12.46 5.13 25.25
C THR A 8 13.31 4.46 24.19
N GLU A 9 14.24 3.61 24.62
CA GLU A 9 15.08 2.77 23.75
C GLU A 9 14.15 2.02 22.79
N HIS A 10 14.08 2.47 21.55
CA HIS A 10 13.29 1.79 20.52
C HIS A 10 13.93 0.44 20.22
N LYS A 11 13.23 -0.64 20.56
CA LYS A 11 13.67 -1.99 20.19
C LYS A 11 13.41 -2.23 18.71
N HIS A 12 14.48 -2.52 17.99
CA HIS A 12 14.39 -2.85 16.58
C HIS A 12 13.45 -4.05 16.36
N GLY A 13 12.50 -3.90 15.43
CA GLY A 13 11.52 -4.96 15.09
C GLY A 13 10.26 -4.99 15.96
N GLU A 14 10.19 -4.20 17.04
CA GLU A 14 8.99 -4.10 17.90
C GLU A 14 8.11 -2.88 17.58
N MET A 15 8.44 -2.12 16.52
CA MET A 15 7.60 -1.02 16.05
C MET A 15 6.24 -1.54 15.58
N ASP A 16 5.15 -0.88 16.01
CA ASP A 16 3.83 -1.15 15.47
C ASP A 16 3.78 -0.79 13.98
N ILE A 17 3.43 -1.80 13.16
CA ILE A 17 3.36 -1.69 11.71
C ILE A 17 1.93 -1.80 11.17
N THR A 18 0.91 -1.61 12.00
CA THR A 18 -0.52 -1.74 11.62
C THR A 18 -0.86 -0.91 10.39
N ASP A 19 -0.39 0.34 10.33
CA ASP A 19 -0.63 1.23 9.20
C ASP A 19 0.11 0.79 7.92
N HIS A 20 1.31 0.23 8.06
CA HIS A 20 2.07 -0.31 6.92
C HIS A 20 1.37 -1.53 6.32
N GLN A 21 0.89 -2.45 7.17
CA GLN A 21 0.12 -3.62 6.72
C GLN A 21 -1.17 -3.20 5.99
N LYS A 22 -1.91 -2.24 6.56
CA LYS A 22 -3.13 -1.69 5.94
C LYS A 22 -2.83 -1.04 4.60
N THR A 23 -1.74 -0.27 4.52
CA THR A 23 -1.31 0.39 3.28
C THR A 23 -0.94 -0.64 2.22
N PHE A 24 -0.19 -1.70 2.58
CA PHE A 24 0.16 -2.76 1.65
C PHE A 24 -1.08 -3.51 1.14
N ALA A 25 -2.03 -3.85 2.01
CA ALA A 25 -3.29 -4.45 1.61
C ALA A 25 -4.08 -3.55 0.65
N GLY A 26 -4.08 -2.23 0.90
CA GLY A 26 -4.66 -1.23 0.00
C GLY A 26 -3.95 -1.20 -1.36
N PHE A 27 -2.62 -1.16 -1.37
CA PHE A 27 -1.79 -1.18 -2.58
C PHE A 27 -2.06 -2.40 -3.45
N VAL A 28 -2.16 -3.60 -2.86
CA VAL A 28 -2.46 -4.83 -3.60
C VAL A 28 -3.84 -4.73 -4.26
N LYS A 29 -4.87 -4.27 -3.54
CA LYS A 29 -6.22 -4.10 -4.10
C LYS A 29 -6.25 -3.12 -5.27
N VAL A 30 -5.62 -1.95 -5.11
CA VAL A 30 -5.53 -0.95 -6.19
C VAL A 30 -4.78 -1.52 -7.39
N SER A 31 -3.67 -2.23 -7.16
CA SER A 31 -2.90 -2.87 -8.24
C SER A 31 -3.72 -3.90 -9.02
N THR A 32 -4.48 -4.74 -8.31
CA THR A 32 -5.38 -5.71 -8.94
C THR A 32 -6.45 -5.03 -9.79
N TYR A 33 -7.12 -3.99 -9.28
CA TYR A 33 -8.13 -3.27 -10.04
C TYR A 33 -7.55 -2.55 -11.26
N THR A 34 -6.36 -1.95 -11.12
CA THR A 34 -5.65 -1.34 -12.25
C THR A 34 -5.32 -2.36 -13.33
N ALA A 35 -4.82 -3.54 -12.97
CA ALA A 35 -4.53 -4.60 -13.92
C ALA A 35 -5.79 -5.09 -14.65
N ILE A 36 -6.90 -5.29 -13.93
CA ILE A 36 -8.18 -5.67 -14.51
C ILE A 36 -8.69 -4.57 -15.46
N ALA A 37 -8.64 -3.31 -15.03
CA ALA A 37 -9.07 -2.18 -15.86
C ALA A 37 -8.26 -2.10 -17.17
N ALA A 38 -6.94 -2.27 -17.09
CA ALA A 38 -6.08 -2.30 -18.27
C ALA A 38 -6.47 -3.43 -19.24
N ILE A 39 -6.70 -4.65 -18.72
CA ILE A 39 -7.16 -5.79 -19.53
C ILE A 39 -8.51 -5.49 -20.20
N VAL A 40 -9.47 -4.96 -19.43
CA VAL A 40 -10.81 -4.62 -19.96
C VAL A 40 -10.70 -3.58 -21.08
N VAL A 41 -9.88 -2.54 -20.89
CA VAL A 41 -9.65 -1.52 -21.92
C VAL A 41 -9.02 -2.13 -23.17
N LEU A 42 -8.01 -2.99 -23.02
CA LEU A 42 -7.38 -3.66 -24.17
C LEU A 42 -8.37 -4.54 -24.94
N ILE A 43 -9.20 -5.31 -24.23
CA ILE A 43 -10.26 -6.12 -24.85
C ILE A 43 -11.27 -5.23 -25.57
N PHE A 44 -11.71 -4.14 -24.94
CA PHE A 44 -12.65 -3.21 -25.56
C PHE A 44 -12.07 -2.61 -26.85
N MET A 45 -10.82 -2.10 -26.80
CA MET A 45 -10.15 -1.58 -28.00
C MET A 45 -10.04 -2.63 -29.10
N ALA A 46 -9.70 -3.88 -28.75
CA ALA A 46 -9.63 -4.97 -29.71
C ALA A 46 -10.98 -5.31 -30.35
N LEU A 47 -12.10 -5.13 -29.63
CA LEU A 47 -13.44 -5.40 -30.16
C LEU A 47 -13.99 -4.24 -31.00
N THR A 48 -13.74 -3.00 -30.60
CA THR A 48 -14.33 -1.81 -31.26
C THR A 48 -13.48 -1.28 -32.40
N ASN A 49 -12.18 -1.58 -32.40
CA ASN A 49 -11.20 -1.11 -33.39
C ASN A 49 -10.41 -2.30 -33.96
N ALA A 50 -11.08 -3.44 -34.13
CA ALA A 50 -10.56 -4.59 -34.88
C ALA A 50 -10.32 -4.24 -36.35
#